data_AF-A0ABD5UQ05-F1
#
_entry.id   AF-A0ABD5UQ05-F1
#
_cell.length_a   1.000
_cell.length_b   1.000
_cell.length_c   1.000
_cell.angle_alpha   90.00
_cell.angle_beta   90.00
_cell.angle_gamma   90.00
#
_symmetry.space_group_name_H-M   'P 1'
#
loop_
_entity.id
_entity.type
_entity.pdbx_description
1 polymer ?
#
loop_
_entity_poly.entity_id
_entity_poly.type
_entity_poly.pdbx_seq_one_letter_code
_entity_poly.pdbx_strand_id
1 'polypeptide(L)'
;MTAFTDNIVIFEDQTDNFEIVVSALRETLSSDLEVHRADINQELGSNPRQAVEEIMEGYGTPILTVLDWDLTQGTGAVSRDNVITYCENNHLPICLYHATNTGESDIEKVEDYDENKIKLEPDLTWEEIGAQSAYIADGFNEIRETLHTVFEDSDTRAIPELLDAPFSVRGKLDQYSWGNPGVIKSGQADLSQDDIIKRATTNQGYWILNELLEFPGALLNEVALAAYLNVDHEQFCGNDEYKQPFTDAAYTGPFAGLENWWWTPSIDNISIQEKREDESKGPIGPELFERFEVPPIGEAECHSELANSCGPARYYCIIKERPVCEEHSVSPDGWIPKGATRSRVSEEDYDQLKPWVMM
;
A
#
# COMPACT_ATOMS: atom_id res chain seq x y z
N MET A 1 -5.05 -1.07 -28.53
CA MET A 1 -6.01 -1.64 -27.56
C MET A 1 -5.68 -0.89 -26.30
N THR A 2 -6.64 -0.24 -25.63
CA THR A 2 -6.35 0.54 -24.43
C THR A 2 -5.47 -0.26 -23.44
N ALA A 3 -4.57 0.41 -22.74
CA ALA A 3 -3.63 -0.21 -21.81
C ALA A 3 -4.32 -1.13 -20.79
N PHE A 4 -5.55 -0.77 -20.41
CA PHE A 4 -6.50 -1.58 -19.65
C PHE A 4 -7.90 -1.46 -20.22
N THR A 5 -8.76 -2.43 -19.91
CA THR A 5 -10.21 -2.34 -19.99
C THR A 5 -10.76 -1.77 -18.69
N ASP A 6 -11.91 -1.08 -18.77
CA ASP A 6 -12.58 -0.48 -17.61
C ASP A 6 -13.35 -1.55 -16.81
N ASN A 7 -12.64 -2.59 -16.38
CA ASN A 7 -13.22 -3.69 -15.63
C ASN A 7 -12.31 -4.29 -14.56
N ILE A 8 -12.96 -4.84 -13.54
CA ILE A 8 -12.40 -5.60 -12.43
C ILE A 8 -12.88 -7.05 -12.60
N VAL A 9 -11.96 -8.01 -12.51
CA VAL A 9 -12.28 -9.44 -12.61
C VAL A 9 -12.03 -10.10 -11.26
N ILE A 10 -13.05 -10.76 -10.72
CA ILE A 10 -12.99 -11.43 -9.41
C ILE A 10 -13.02 -12.95 -9.58
N PHE A 11 -12.01 -13.60 -9.04
CA PHE A 11 -11.93 -15.05 -8.89
C PHE A 11 -12.38 -15.41 -7.46
N GLU A 12 -13.62 -15.86 -7.34
CA GLU A 12 -14.26 -16.29 -6.08
C GLU A 12 -15.23 -17.42 -6.40
N ASP A 13 -15.05 -18.56 -5.72
CA ASP A 13 -15.75 -19.80 -5.99
C ASP A 13 -17.03 -19.99 -5.15
N GLN A 14 -17.15 -19.27 -4.04
CA GLN A 14 -18.32 -19.22 -3.18
C GLN A 14 -19.23 -18.07 -3.60
N THR A 15 -20.45 -18.41 -4.03
CA THR A 15 -21.40 -17.40 -4.51
C THR A 15 -21.79 -16.41 -3.43
N ASP A 16 -21.95 -16.85 -2.19
CA ASP A 16 -22.36 -15.97 -1.09
C ASP A 16 -21.28 -14.92 -0.77
N ASN A 17 -20.01 -15.31 -0.74
CA ASN A 17 -18.88 -14.39 -0.56
C ASN A 17 -18.80 -13.38 -1.72
N PHE A 18 -18.87 -13.88 -2.96
CA PHE A 18 -18.82 -13.05 -4.16
C PHE A 18 -19.86 -11.93 -4.13
N GLU A 19 -21.11 -12.24 -3.78
CA GLU A 19 -22.18 -11.24 -3.76
C GLU A 19 -21.94 -10.16 -2.70
N ILE A 20 -21.42 -10.51 -1.52
CA ILE A 20 -21.09 -9.54 -0.46
C ILE A 20 -19.93 -8.64 -0.90
N VAL A 21 -18.83 -9.25 -1.37
CA VAL A 21 -17.64 -8.53 -1.84
C VAL A 21 -18.01 -7.57 -2.99
N VAL A 22 -18.78 -8.05 -3.98
CA VAL A 22 -19.19 -7.22 -5.12
C VAL A 22 -20.13 -6.09 -4.72
N SER A 23 -21.06 -6.33 -3.78
CA SER A 23 -21.94 -5.28 -3.29
C SER A 23 -21.14 -4.15 -2.65
N ALA A 24 -20.25 -4.49 -1.71
CA ALA A 24 -19.42 -3.50 -1.02
C ALA A 24 -18.44 -2.79 -1.96
N LEU A 25 -17.83 -3.54 -2.90
CA LEU A 25 -16.96 -2.99 -3.92
C LEU A 25 -17.71 -1.95 -4.77
N ARG A 26 -18.89 -2.28 -5.29
CA ARG A 26 -19.68 -1.36 -6.13
C ARG A 26 -20.20 -0.15 -5.35
N GLU A 27 -20.48 -0.29 -4.06
CA GLU A 27 -20.90 0.83 -3.21
C GLU A 27 -19.75 1.81 -2.94
N THR A 28 -18.51 1.32 -2.93
CA THR A 28 -17.31 2.11 -2.61
C THR A 28 -16.64 2.71 -3.85
N LEU A 29 -16.73 2.02 -4.99
CA LEU A 29 -16.05 2.40 -6.23
C LEU A 29 -16.46 3.79 -6.71
N SER A 30 -15.49 4.68 -6.90
CA SER A 30 -15.74 6.04 -7.36
C SER A 30 -15.75 6.18 -8.88
N SER A 31 -15.14 5.22 -9.57
CA SER A 31 -15.06 5.15 -11.03
C SER A 31 -16.17 4.27 -11.65
N ASP A 32 -16.44 4.47 -12.94
CA ASP A 32 -17.45 3.72 -13.70
C ASP A 32 -16.95 2.32 -14.16
N LEU A 33 -16.07 1.68 -13.39
CA LEU A 33 -15.50 0.37 -13.75
C LEU A 33 -16.55 -0.76 -13.62
N GLU A 34 -16.54 -1.67 -14.58
CA GLU A 34 -17.42 -2.84 -14.56
C GLU A 34 -16.85 -3.98 -13.71
N VAL A 35 -17.66 -4.61 -12.87
CA VAL A 35 -17.22 -5.71 -12.00
C VAL A 35 -17.77 -7.04 -12.51
N HIS A 36 -16.86 -7.98 -12.83
CA HIS A 36 -17.18 -9.28 -13.41
C HIS A 36 -16.72 -10.44 -12.51
N ARG A 37 -17.49 -11.53 -12.49
CA ARG A 37 -17.07 -12.81 -11.90
C ARG A 37 -16.36 -13.64 -12.94
N ALA A 38 -15.18 -14.15 -12.63
CA ALA A 38 -14.53 -15.17 -13.45
C ALA A 38 -15.35 -16.47 -13.43
N ASP A 39 -15.64 -17.04 -14.61
CA ASP A 39 -16.33 -18.33 -14.71
C ASP A 39 -15.34 -19.49 -14.53
N ILE A 40 -14.97 -19.75 -13.28
CA ILE A 40 -14.04 -20.83 -12.90
C ILE A 40 -14.63 -22.24 -13.07
N ASN A 41 -15.93 -22.34 -13.33
CA ASN A 41 -16.66 -23.60 -13.48
C ASN A 41 -16.87 -23.99 -14.95
N GLN A 42 -16.48 -23.13 -15.88
CA GLN A 42 -16.53 -23.43 -17.31
C GLN A 42 -15.71 -24.70 -17.60
N GLU A 43 -16.27 -25.60 -18.44
CA GLU A 43 -15.54 -26.74 -18.97
C GLU A 43 -14.46 -26.23 -19.93
N LEU A 44 -13.29 -25.91 -19.39
CA LEU A 44 -12.14 -25.42 -20.12
C LEU A 44 -11.25 -26.60 -20.56
N GLY A 45 -10.38 -26.37 -21.54
CA GLY A 45 -9.46 -27.39 -22.04
C GLY A 45 -8.66 -28.06 -20.92
N SER A 46 -8.14 -29.28 -21.15
CA SER A 46 -7.44 -30.08 -20.15
C SER A 46 -6.15 -29.46 -19.57
N ASN A 47 -5.78 -28.24 -19.96
CA ASN A 47 -4.61 -27.52 -19.50
C ASN A 47 -5.02 -26.34 -18.58
N PRO A 48 -4.73 -26.42 -17.27
CA PRO A 48 -5.07 -25.39 -16.28
C PRO A 48 -4.58 -23.96 -16.62
N ARG A 49 -3.45 -23.82 -17.33
CA ARG A 49 -2.95 -22.51 -17.75
C ARG A 49 -3.78 -21.91 -18.88
N GLN A 50 -4.20 -22.73 -19.84
CA GLN A 50 -5.06 -22.30 -20.94
C GLN A 50 -6.45 -21.92 -20.43
N ALA A 51 -6.93 -22.56 -19.36
CA ALA A 51 -8.19 -22.21 -18.72
C ALA A 51 -8.22 -20.75 -18.25
N VAL A 52 -7.18 -20.30 -17.52
CA VAL A 52 -7.09 -18.90 -17.08
C VAL A 52 -6.94 -17.95 -18.27
N GLU A 53 -6.12 -18.31 -19.27
CA GLU A 53 -5.97 -17.52 -20.49
C GLU A 53 -7.33 -17.33 -21.22
N GLU A 54 -8.10 -18.41 -21.41
CA GLU A 54 -9.42 -18.39 -22.05
C GLU A 54 -10.45 -17.56 -21.26
N ILE A 55 -10.45 -17.65 -19.92
CA ILE A 55 -11.32 -16.82 -19.07
C ILE A 55 -10.96 -15.34 -19.25
N MET A 56 -9.67 -15.00 -19.14
CA MET A 56 -9.20 -13.61 -19.15
C MET A 56 -9.32 -12.96 -20.53
N GLU A 57 -9.17 -13.72 -21.63
CA GLU A 57 -9.43 -13.24 -23.00
C GLU A 57 -10.85 -12.66 -23.17
N GLY A 58 -11.83 -13.19 -22.44
CA GLY A 58 -13.21 -12.68 -22.44
C GLY A 58 -13.36 -11.28 -21.83
N TYR A 59 -12.44 -10.91 -20.94
CA TYR A 59 -12.46 -9.64 -20.21
C TYR A 59 -11.44 -8.62 -20.72
N GLY A 60 -10.45 -9.05 -21.50
CA GLY A 60 -9.39 -8.19 -22.00
C GLY A 60 -8.28 -7.99 -20.97
N THR A 61 -8.01 -6.73 -20.61
CA THR A 61 -6.87 -6.37 -19.75
C THR A 61 -7.41 -5.64 -18.52
N PRO A 62 -7.89 -6.36 -17.48
CA PRO A 62 -8.57 -5.72 -16.36
C PRO A 62 -7.65 -4.80 -15.57
N ILE A 63 -8.23 -3.70 -15.05
CA ILE A 63 -7.50 -2.74 -14.22
C ILE A 63 -7.08 -3.34 -12.88
N LEU A 64 -7.85 -4.32 -12.39
CA LEU A 64 -7.55 -5.09 -11.20
C LEU A 64 -8.12 -6.51 -11.33
N THR A 65 -7.30 -7.50 -10.99
CA THR A 65 -7.76 -8.86 -10.72
C THR A 65 -7.83 -9.07 -9.21
N VAL A 66 -9.00 -9.42 -8.70
CA VAL A 66 -9.19 -9.76 -7.27
C VAL A 66 -9.29 -11.28 -7.15
N LEU A 67 -8.50 -11.88 -6.26
CA LEU A 67 -8.33 -13.32 -6.16
C LEU A 67 -8.55 -13.78 -4.73
N ASP A 68 -9.55 -14.65 -4.54
CA ASP A 68 -9.64 -15.46 -3.33
C ASP A 68 -8.43 -16.40 -3.24
N TRP A 69 -7.80 -16.43 -2.07
CA TRP A 69 -6.70 -17.34 -1.78
C TRP A 69 -7.11 -18.81 -1.88
N ASP A 70 -8.36 -19.15 -1.55
CA ASP A 70 -8.85 -20.53 -1.45
C ASP A 70 -9.86 -20.92 -2.54
N LEU A 71 -9.38 -21.09 -3.78
CA LEU A 71 -10.19 -21.56 -4.92
C LEU A 71 -10.46 -23.08 -4.93
N THR A 72 -10.89 -23.68 -3.81
CA THR A 72 -11.04 -25.15 -3.67
C THR A 72 -12.36 -25.76 -4.14
N GLN A 73 -13.41 -24.98 -4.39
CA GLN A 73 -14.72 -25.45 -4.88
C GLN A 73 -14.81 -25.54 -6.41
N GLY A 74 -13.81 -25.04 -7.14
CA GLY A 74 -13.78 -25.09 -8.60
C GLY A 74 -13.55 -26.49 -9.19
N THR A 75 -13.66 -26.59 -10.52
CA THR A 75 -13.44 -27.84 -11.29
C THR A 75 -11.99 -28.37 -11.25
N GLY A 76 -11.08 -27.66 -10.58
CA GLY A 76 -9.65 -27.94 -10.50
C GLY A 76 -8.82 -27.42 -11.69
N ALA A 77 -9.45 -26.85 -12.71
CA ALA A 77 -8.77 -26.28 -13.88
C ALA A 77 -8.20 -24.87 -13.60
N VAL A 78 -8.85 -24.08 -12.76
CA VAL A 78 -8.37 -22.77 -12.31
C VAL A 78 -7.83 -22.92 -10.90
N SER A 79 -6.56 -22.55 -10.70
CA SER A 79 -5.93 -22.51 -9.38
C SER A 79 -5.36 -21.11 -9.13
N ARG A 80 -5.22 -20.75 -7.85
CA ARG A 80 -4.58 -19.50 -7.40
C ARG A 80 -3.25 -19.26 -8.13
N ASP A 81 -2.37 -20.26 -8.12
CA ASP A 81 -1.03 -20.13 -8.71
C ASP A 81 -1.08 -19.87 -10.23
N ASN A 82 -2.06 -20.43 -10.93
CA ASN A 82 -2.23 -20.18 -12.37
C ASN A 82 -2.74 -18.76 -12.66
N VAL A 83 -3.64 -18.23 -11.82
CA VAL A 83 -4.12 -16.84 -11.92
C VAL A 83 -3.00 -15.85 -11.64
N ILE A 84 -2.23 -16.06 -10.56
CA ILE A 84 -1.03 -15.25 -10.24
C ILE A 84 -0.05 -15.27 -11.41
N THR A 85 0.34 -16.47 -11.87
CA THR A 85 1.29 -16.64 -12.98
C THR A 85 0.80 -15.94 -14.26
N TYR A 86 -0.50 -15.99 -14.55
CA TYR A 86 -1.07 -15.27 -15.69
C TYR A 86 -0.94 -13.76 -15.53
N CYS A 87 -1.31 -13.22 -14.36
CA CYS A 87 -1.24 -11.79 -14.08
C CYS A 87 0.19 -11.26 -14.16
N GLU A 88 1.16 -11.95 -13.55
CA GLU A 88 2.58 -11.59 -13.61
C GLU A 88 3.12 -11.56 -15.05
N ASN A 89 2.84 -12.61 -15.83
CA ASN A 89 3.30 -12.71 -17.21
C ASN A 89 2.68 -11.64 -18.14
N ASN A 90 1.49 -11.15 -17.81
CA ASN A 90 0.77 -10.15 -18.58
C ASN A 90 0.84 -8.74 -17.99
N HIS A 91 1.53 -8.57 -16.86
CA HIS A 91 1.61 -7.31 -16.10
C HIS A 91 0.24 -6.77 -15.71
N LEU A 92 -0.62 -7.63 -15.19
CA LEU A 92 -1.92 -7.25 -14.65
C LEU A 92 -1.82 -7.06 -13.14
N PRO A 93 -2.43 -6.01 -12.57
CA PRO A 93 -2.56 -5.86 -11.14
C PRO A 93 -3.36 -7.01 -10.52
N ILE A 94 -2.86 -7.56 -9.42
CA ILE A 94 -3.53 -8.59 -8.65
C ILE A 94 -3.59 -8.21 -7.17
N CYS A 95 -4.78 -8.37 -6.60
CA CYS A 95 -5.08 -8.23 -5.18
C CYS A 95 -5.60 -9.55 -4.65
N LEU A 96 -4.98 -10.08 -3.61
CA LEU A 96 -5.34 -11.34 -2.97
C LEU A 96 -5.99 -11.07 -1.62
N TYR A 97 -7.02 -11.84 -1.30
CA TYR A 97 -7.63 -11.83 0.04
C TYR A 97 -7.80 -13.25 0.55
N HIS A 98 -7.87 -13.39 1.88
CA HIS A 98 -8.11 -14.65 2.57
C HIS A 98 -9.46 -14.60 3.27
N ALA A 99 -10.12 -15.75 3.37
CA ALA A 99 -11.24 -15.89 4.28
C ALA A 99 -10.78 -15.71 5.73
N THR A 100 -11.49 -14.88 6.49
CA THR A 100 -11.24 -14.66 7.93
C THR A 100 -10.94 -15.96 8.71
N ASN A 101 -9.94 -15.90 9.60
CA ASN A 101 -9.49 -16.96 10.54
C ASN A 101 -8.57 -18.09 10.03
N THR A 102 -7.52 -17.79 9.26
CA THR A 102 -6.42 -18.78 9.11
C THR A 102 -5.36 -18.71 10.21
N GLY A 103 -5.36 -17.68 11.06
CA GLY A 103 -4.42 -17.60 12.19
C GLY A 103 -2.97 -17.56 11.71
N GLU A 104 -2.71 -16.78 10.65
CA GLU A 104 -1.36 -16.63 10.11
C GLU A 104 -0.42 -16.10 11.19
N SER A 105 0.74 -16.72 11.29
CA SER A 105 1.79 -16.30 12.21
C SER A 105 2.58 -15.12 11.62
N ASP A 106 3.21 -14.30 12.46
CA ASP A 106 4.10 -13.20 12.02
C ASP A 106 5.21 -13.69 11.07
N ILE A 107 5.57 -14.99 11.14
CA ILE A 107 6.53 -15.63 10.24
C ILE A 107 5.96 -15.75 8.83
N GLU A 108 4.68 -16.11 8.69
CA GLU A 108 4.00 -16.17 7.40
C GLU A 108 3.95 -14.77 6.79
N LYS A 109 3.52 -13.72 7.53
CA LYS A 109 3.51 -12.34 7.01
C LYS A 109 4.86 -11.89 6.40
N VAL A 110 5.98 -12.32 6.98
CA VAL A 110 7.33 -11.96 6.52
C VAL A 110 7.85 -12.86 5.41
N GLU A 111 7.61 -14.18 5.46
CA GLU A 111 7.99 -15.11 4.38
C GLU A 111 7.20 -14.84 3.09
N ASP A 112 6.00 -14.29 3.23
CA ASP A 112 5.06 -14.09 2.15
C ASP A 112 5.05 -12.65 1.59
N TYR A 113 5.96 -11.77 2.05
CA TYR A 113 6.14 -10.43 1.48
C TYR A 113 6.55 -10.54 0.01
N ASP A 114 5.74 -9.97 -0.88
CA ASP A 114 5.98 -9.98 -2.33
C ASP A 114 5.66 -8.61 -2.91
N GLU A 115 6.69 -7.97 -3.45
CA GLU A 115 6.62 -6.65 -4.05
C GLU A 115 5.72 -6.60 -5.31
N ASN A 116 5.35 -7.74 -5.90
CA ASN A 116 4.62 -7.82 -7.19
C ASN A 116 3.16 -8.25 -7.06
N LYS A 117 2.60 -8.24 -5.85
CA LYS A 117 1.17 -8.49 -5.60
C LYS A 117 0.69 -7.72 -4.39
N ILE A 118 -0.61 -7.43 -4.35
CA ILE A 118 -1.23 -6.78 -3.19
C ILE A 118 -1.93 -7.86 -2.38
N LYS A 119 -1.73 -7.86 -1.07
CA LYS A 119 -2.43 -8.76 -0.15
C LYS A 119 -3.25 -7.93 0.81
N LEU A 120 -4.52 -8.27 0.96
CA LEU A 120 -5.37 -7.69 1.98
C LEU A 120 -5.15 -8.42 3.30
N GLU A 121 -5.35 -7.70 4.41
CA GLU A 121 -5.23 -8.29 5.74
C GLU A 121 -6.22 -9.46 5.92
N PRO A 122 -5.79 -10.57 6.56
CA PRO A 122 -6.57 -11.79 6.65
C PRO A 122 -7.76 -11.72 7.64
N ASP A 123 -7.88 -10.66 8.43
CA ASP A 123 -8.94 -10.48 9.42
C ASP A 123 -10.09 -9.57 8.95
N LEU A 124 -10.00 -9.05 7.73
CA LEU A 124 -11.04 -8.21 7.12
C LEU A 124 -12.33 -9.00 6.86
N THR A 125 -13.46 -8.37 7.15
CA THR A 125 -14.77 -8.84 6.72
C THR A 125 -14.91 -8.83 5.20
N TRP A 126 -15.88 -9.57 4.67
CA TRP A 126 -16.15 -9.59 3.22
C TRP A 126 -16.51 -8.20 2.67
N GLU A 127 -17.22 -7.40 3.47
CA GLU A 127 -17.53 -6.01 3.15
C GLU A 127 -16.27 -5.14 3.08
N GLU A 128 -15.36 -5.29 4.04
CA GLU A 128 -14.06 -4.58 4.05
C GLU A 128 -13.17 -5.01 2.88
N ILE A 129 -13.13 -6.31 2.55
CA ILE A 129 -12.44 -6.82 1.35
C ILE A 129 -12.97 -6.16 0.08
N GLY A 130 -14.30 -6.06 -0.06
CA GLY A 130 -14.93 -5.39 -1.20
C GLY A 130 -14.57 -3.91 -1.26
N ALA A 131 -14.67 -3.19 -0.14
CA ALA A 131 -14.34 -1.77 -0.06
C ALA A 131 -12.86 -1.49 -0.37
N GLN A 132 -11.93 -2.24 0.22
CA GLN A 132 -10.50 -2.08 -0.06
C GLN A 132 -10.15 -2.42 -1.51
N SER A 133 -10.76 -3.47 -2.08
CA SER A 133 -10.59 -3.80 -3.50
C SER A 133 -11.03 -2.66 -4.43
N ALA A 134 -12.09 -1.94 -4.06
CA ALA A 134 -12.53 -0.75 -4.79
C ALA A 134 -11.50 0.39 -4.72
N TYR A 135 -10.98 0.71 -3.53
CA TYR A 135 -9.93 1.74 -3.39
C TYR A 135 -8.64 1.39 -4.14
N ILE A 136 -8.28 0.09 -4.17
CA ILE A 136 -7.16 -0.40 -4.97
C ILE A 136 -7.42 -0.23 -6.46
N ALA A 137 -8.61 -0.61 -6.94
CA ALA A 137 -8.97 -0.44 -8.35
C ALA A 137 -8.97 1.03 -8.77
N ASP A 138 -9.53 1.92 -7.95
CA ASP A 138 -9.52 3.36 -8.19
C ASP A 138 -8.09 3.92 -8.22
N GLY A 139 -7.21 3.46 -7.33
CA GLY A 139 -5.80 3.85 -7.34
C GLY A 139 -5.07 3.44 -8.62
N PHE A 140 -5.23 2.19 -9.10
CA PHE A 140 -4.67 1.78 -10.39
C PHE A 140 -5.26 2.56 -11.57
N ASN A 141 -6.56 2.87 -11.51
CA ASN A 141 -7.22 3.68 -12.53
C ASN A 141 -6.64 5.10 -12.57
N GLU A 142 -6.45 5.75 -11.43
CA GLU A 142 -5.82 7.08 -11.33
C GLU A 142 -4.40 7.09 -11.89
N ILE A 143 -3.61 6.04 -11.59
CA ILE A 143 -2.27 5.86 -12.15
C ILE A 143 -2.33 5.76 -13.67
N ARG A 144 -3.21 4.90 -14.20
CA ARG A 144 -3.40 4.71 -15.63
C ARG A 144 -3.72 6.04 -16.34
N GLU A 145 -4.71 6.79 -15.85
CA GLU A 145 -5.14 8.06 -16.45
C GLU A 145 -4.03 9.12 -16.41
N THR A 146 -3.32 9.20 -15.28
CA THR A 146 -2.18 10.12 -15.14
C THR A 146 -1.07 9.77 -16.11
N LEU A 147 -0.72 8.48 -16.23
CA LEU A 147 0.31 8.03 -17.16
C LEU A 147 -0.10 8.28 -18.61
N HIS A 148 -1.35 8.04 -19.00
CA HIS A 148 -1.82 8.41 -20.35
C HIS A 148 -1.55 9.90 -20.64
N THR A 149 -1.88 10.78 -19.69
CA THR A 149 -1.66 12.23 -19.83
C THR A 149 -0.16 12.58 -19.91
N VAL A 150 0.66 12.00 -19.03
CA VAL A 150 2.10 12.30 -18.95
C VAL A 150 2.88 11.69 -20.12
N PHE A 151 2.50 10.53 -20.65
CA PHE A 151 3.20 9.94 -21.81
C PHE A 151 2.93 10.70 -23.11
N GLU A 152 1.84 11.47 -23.20
CA GLU A 152 1.59 12.40 -24.30
C GLU A 152 2.49 13.65 -24.24
N ASP A 153 2.96 14.03 -23.05
CA ASP A 153 3.83 15.20 -22.82
C ASP A 153 5.28 14.78 -22.50
N SER A 154 6.21 15.00 -23.43
CA SER A 154 7.56 14.43 -23.36
C SER A 154 8.48 14.98 -22.26
N ASP A 155 8.09 16.09 -21.59
CA ASP A 155 8.94 16.83 -20.65
C ASP A 155 8.58 16.63 -19.16
N THR A 156 7.49 15.92 -18.84
CA THR A 156 6.94 15.75 -17.48
C THR A 156 7.48 14.52 -16.74
N ARG A 157 7.65 14.65 -15.40
CA ARG A 157 8.09 13.53 -14.54
C ARG A 157 6.85 12.88 -13.94
N ALA A 158 6.53 11.68 -14.42
CA ALA A 158 5.30 10.97 -14.04
C ALA A 158 5.05 10.84 -12.53
N ILE A 159 6.06 10.47 -11.73
CA ILE A 159 5.82 10.05 -10.34
C ILE A 159 5.51 11.22 -9.38
N PRO A 160 6.27 12.33 -9.34
CA PRO A 160 5.92 13.45 -8.47
C PRO A 160 4.60 14.13 -8.83
N GLU A 161 4.18 14.06 -10.10
CA GLU A 161 2.88 14.57 -10.56
C GLU A 161 1.76 13.61 -10.16
N LEU A 162 1.96 12.30 -10.37
CA LEU A 162 1.04 11.25 -9.95
C LEU A 162 0.73 11.29 -8.45
N LEU A 163 1.74 11.57 -7.63
CA LEU A 163 1.58 11.58 -6.17
C LEU A 163 1.15 12.96 -5.63
N ASP A 164 1.03 13.98 -6.48
CA ASP A 164 0.99 15.39 -6.08
C ASP A 164 2.04 15.75 -5.00
N ALA A 165 3.26 15.24 -5.19
CA ALA A 165 4.26 15.23 -4.14
C ALA A 165 4.84 16.64 -3.89
N PRO A 166 4.90 17.11 -2.62
CA PRO A 166 5.52 18.38 -2.26
C PRO A 166 6.95 18.49 -2.80
N PHE A 167 7.33 19.66 -3.29
CA PHE A 167 8.65 19.84 -3.93
C PHE A 167 9.82 19.38 -3.05
N SER A 168 9.71 19.54 -1.73
CA SER A 168 10.72 19.15 -0.74
C SER A 168 10.93 17.64 -0.61
N VAL A 169 9.95 16.81 -0.98
CA VAL A 169 10.02 15.34 -0.85
C VAL A 169 10.52 14.64 -2.12
N ARG A 170 10.51 15.34 -3.27
CA ARG A 170 10.82 14.73 -4.57
C ARG A 170 12.19 14.03 -4.62
N GLY A 171 13.21 14.62 -4.01
CA GLY A 171 14.55 14.00 -3.93
C GLY A 171 14.65 12.81 -2.96
N LYS A 172 13.69 12.64 -2.03
CA LYS A 172 13.57 11.45 -1.19
C LYS A 172 12.84 10.32 -1.92
N LEU A 173 11.84 10.65 -2.75
CA LEU A 173 11.16 9.66 -3.61
C LEU A 173 12.15 8.98 -4.56
N ASP A 174 13.15 9.72 -5.07
CA ASP A 174 14.23 9.16 -5.89
C ASP A 174 15.11 8.12 -5.15
N GLN A 175 15.03 8.02 -3.81
CA GLN A 175 15.76 7.04 -3.00
C GLN A 175 15.05 5.68 -2.92
N TYR A 176 13.77 5.63 -3.29
CA TYR A 176 13.05 4.38 -3.49
C TYR A 176 13.47 3.80 -4.84
N SER A 177 13.93 2.54 -4.84
CA SER A 177 14.68 1.91 -5.93
C SER A 177 13.96 1.90 -7.29
N TRP A 178 12.63 1.97 -7.29
CA TRP A 178 11.78 1.80 -8.48
C TRP A 178 11.10 3.09 -8.97
N GLY A 179 11.28 4.22 -8.27
CA GLY A 179 10.68 5.51 -8.63
C GLY A 179 11.25 6.19 -9.89
N ASN A 180 12.10 5.51 -10.67
CA ASN A 180 12.73 6.10 -11.85
C ASN A 180 12.02 5.68 -13.15
N PRO A 181 11.20 6.55 -13.77
CA PRO A 181 10.55 6.26 -15.05
C PRO A 181 11.53 6.00 -16.21
N GLY A 182 12.82 6.37 -16.04
CA GLY A 182 13.89 5.97 -16.94
C GLY A 182 14.06 4.46 -17.04
N VAL A 183 13.85 3.71 -15.94
CA VAL A 183 13.89 2.23 -15.94
C VAL A 183 12.75 1.64 -16.76
N ILE A 184 11.57 2.28 -16.74
CA ILE A 184 10.43 1.87 -17.55
C ILE A 184 10.71 2.09 -19.05
N LYS A 185 11.29 3.23 -19.44
CA LYS A 185 11.56 3.54 -20.87
C LYS A 185 12.85 2.90 -21.43
N SER A 186 13.86 2.66 -20.60
CA SER A 186 15.20 2.18 -21.03
C SER A 186 15.28 0.66 -21.23
N GLY A 187 14.60 0.17 -22.27
CA GLY A 187 14.67 -1.24 -22.67
C GLY A 187 13.56 -1.70 -23.60
N GLN A 188 12.69 -0.80 -24.03
CA GLN A 188 11.38 -1.11 -24.59
C GLN A 188 11.18 -0.56 -26.00
N ALA A 189 12.23 -0.59 -26.85
CA ALA A 189 12.18 -0.03 -28.20
C ALA A 189 11.10 -0.67 -29.12
N ASP A 190 10.60 -1.87 -28.76
CA ASP A 190 9.64 -2.65 -29.55
C ASP A 190 8.23 -2.75 -28.92
N LEU A 191 7.96 -2.11 -27.78
CA LEU A 191 6.64 -2.16 -27.13
C LEU A 191 5.70 -1.07 -27.63
N SER A 192 4.40 -1.39 -27.70
CA SER A 192 3.37 -0.39 -27.95
C SER A 192 3.25 0.56 -26.75
N GLN A 193 2.81 1.81 -26.96
CA GLN A 193 2.58 2.75 -25.86
C GLN A 193 1.60 2.19 -24.82
N ASP A 194 0.56 1.47 -25.26
CA ASP A 194 -0.41 0.81 -24.39
C ASP A 194 0.27 -0.25 -23.50
N ASP A 195 1.21 -1.04 -24.02
CA ASP A 195 1.97 -2.01 -23.21
C ASP A 195 2.92 -1.35 -22.22
N ILE A 196 3.51 -0.20 -22.59
CA ILE A 196 4.35 0.59 -21.68
C ILE A 196 3.51 1.12 -20.52
N ILE A 197 2.35 1.71 -20.82
CA ILE A 197 1.44 2.26 -19.82
C ILE A 197 0.92 1.15 -18.92
N LYS A 198 0.54 0.00 -19.48
CA LYS A 198 0.10 -1.18 -18.72
C LYS A 198 1.15 -1.61 -17.68
N ARG A 199 2.38 -1.85 -18.14
CA ARG A 199 3.51 -2.23 -17.27
C ARG A 199 3.82 -1.17 -16.23
N ALA A 200 3.83 0.09 -16.65
CA ALA A 200 4.11 1.21 -15.77
C ALA A 200 3.06 1.34 -14.67
N THR A 201 1.78 1.21 -15.02
CA THR A 201 0.65 1.29 -14.09
C THR A 201 0.75 0.19 -13.04
N THR A 202 0.94 -1.06 -13.45
CA THR A 202 1.05 -2.21 -12.55
C THR A 202 2.24 -2.07 -11.61
N ASN A 203 3.43 -1.81 -12.17
CA ASN A 203 4.65 -1.70 -11.36
C ASN A 203 4.63 -0.48 -10.43
N GLN A 204 4.08 0.65 -10.88
CA GLN A 204 3.97 1.84 -10.03
C GLN A 204 2.92 1.65 -8.94
N GLY A 205 1.80 0.99 -9.22
CA GLY A 205 0.78 0.74 -8.20
C GLY A 205 1.32 -0.16 -7.09
N TYR A 206 2.04 -1.24 -7.44
CA TYR A 206 2.72 -2.07 -6.44
C TYR A 206 3.79 -1.30 -5.68
N TRP A 207 4.64 -0.53 -6.37
CA TRP A 207 5.65 0.28 -5.70
C TRP A 207 5.03 1.30 -4.73
N ILE A 208 3.96 1.99 -5.13
CA ILE A 208 3.29 2.95 -4.25
C ILE A 208 2.72 2.24 -3.04
N LEU A 209 1.92 1.20 -3.24
CA LEU A 209 1.20 0.56 -2.14
C LEU A 209 2.15 -0.24 -1.24
N ASN A 210 2.95 -1.13 -1.82
CA ASN A 210 3.77 -2.08 -1.06
C ASN A 210 5.10 -1.48 -0.56
N GLU A 211 5.62 -0.38 -1.14
CA GLU A 211 6.85 0.25 -0.63
C GLU A 211 6.62 1.64 -0.04
N LEU A 212 5.93 2.53 -0.76
CA LEU A 212 5.85 3.94 -0.35
C LEU A 212 4.85 4.16 0.79
N LEU A 213 3.67 3.54 0.73
CA LEU A 213 2.61 3.68 1.72
C LEU A 213 2.79 2.73 2.91
N GLU A 214 3.22 1.50 2.64
CA GLU A 214 3.51 0.47 3.65
C GLU A 214 4.67 0.83 4.59
N PHE A 215 5.73 1.46 4.08
CA PHE A 215 6.93 1.75 4.85
C PHE A 215 7.13 3.26 5.11
N PRO A 216 6.75 3.75 6.30
CA PRO A 216 6.89 5.13 6.70
C PRO A 216 8.28 5.74 6.45
N GLY A 217 8.29 6.94 5.85
CA GLY A 217 9.48 7.72 5.54
C GLY A 217 9.13 9.06 4.91
N ALA A 218 8.83 9.06 3.61
CA ALA A 218 8.33 10.24 2.90
C ALA A 218 6.88 10.56 3.30
N LEU A 219 6.07 9.51 3.41
CA LEU A 219 4.72 9.50 3.97
C LEU A 219 4.74 8.81 5.33
N LEU A 220 3.79 9.16 6.18
CA LEU A 220 3.57 8.56 7.49
C LEU A 220 2.11 8.10 7.55
N ASN A 221 1.86 6.85 7.89
CA ASN A 221 0.53 6.37 8.30
C ASN A 221 0.18 6.92 9.70
N GLU A 222 -1.00 6.59 10.25
CA GLU A 222 -1.46 7.20 11.51
C GLU A 222 -0.52 6.90 12.69
N VAL A 223 -0.10 5.64 12.82
CA VAL A 223 0.78 5.20 13.91
C VAL A 223 2.17 5.83 13.77
N ALA A 224 2.71 5.84 12.55
CA ALA A 224 4.01 6.44 12.29
C ALA A 224 3.99 7.97 12.48
N LEU A 225 2.88 8.65 12.21
CA LEU A 225 2.72 10.08 12.49
C LEU A 225 2.72 10.33 14.00
N ALA A 226 1.96 9.55 14.77
CA ALA A 226 1.96 9.65 16.23
C ALA A 226 3.36 9.42 16.82
N ALA A 227 4.05 8.35 16.37
CA ALA A 227 5.43 8.08 16.75
C ALA A 227 6.36 9.24 16.36
N TYR A 228 6.27 9.72 15.12
CA TYR A 228 7.09 10.84 14.61
C TYR A 228 6.95 12.09 15.48
N LEU A 229 5.71 12.42 15.84
CA LEU A 229 5.36 13.52 16.72
C LEU A 229 5.63 13.23 18.20
N ASN A 230 6.05 12.02 18.56
CA ASN A 230 6.32 11.56 19.92
C ASN A 230 5.11 11.68 20.86
N VAL A 231 3.94 11.23 20.40
CA VAL A 231 2.70 11.20 21.18
C VAL A 231 2.13 9.79 21.25
N ASP A 232 1.29 9.55 22.26
CA ASP A 232 0.59 8.29 22.46
C ASP A 232 -0.24 7.94 21.20
N HIS A 233 0.10 6.82 20.55
CA HIS A 233 -0.50 6.47 19.26
C HIS A 233 -1.93 5.95 19.41
N GLU A 234 -2.28 5.32 20.54
CA GLU A 234 -3.66 4.84 20.76
C GLU A 234 -4.62 6.02 20.92
N GLN A 235 -4.22 7.04 21.67
CA GLN A 235 -4.97 8.29 21.81
C GLN A 235 -5.06 9.04 20.47
N PHE A 236 -3.94 9.13 19.74
CA PHE A 236 -3.88 9.82 18.45
C PHE A 236 -4.80 9.16 17.40
N CYS A 237 -4.68 7.84 17.21
CA CYS A 237 -5.49 7.11 16.25
C CYS A 237 -6.98 7.08 16.63
N GLY A 238 -7.29 7.01 17.92
CA GLY A 238 -8.66 6.92 18.44
C GLY A 238 -9.45 8.23 18.46
N ASN A 239 -8.86 9.38 18.09
CA ASN A 239 -9.54 10.67 18.09
C ASN A 239 -9.12 11.56 16.91
N ASP A 240 -10.03 11.75 15.97
CA ASP A 240 -9.80 12.55 14.76
C ASP A 240 -9.53 14.04 15.04
N GLU A 241 -9.89 14.56 16.22
CA GLU A 241 -9.53 15.93 16.62
C GLU A 241 -8.01 16.15 16.62
N TYR A 242 -7.22 15.10 16.89
CA TYR A 242 -5.76 15.16 16.82
C TYR A 242 -5.22 15.23 15.39
N LYS A 243 -5.99 14.78 14.41
CA LYS A 243 -5.59 14.73 12.99
C LYS A 243 -5.95 16.03 12.26
N GLN A 244 -6.94 16.77 12.75
CA GLN A 244 -7.42 18.03 12.14
C GLN A 244 -6.32 19.06 11.85
N PRO A 245 -5.33 19.31 12.74
CA PRO A 245 -4.26 20.27 12.44
C PRO A 245 -3.37 19.87 11.25
N PHE A 246 -3.45 18.61 10.81
CA PHE A 246 -2.58 18.05 9.78
C PHE A 246 -3.30 17.82 8.44
N THR A 247 -4.53 18.29 8.25
CA THR A 247 -5.30 18.06 7.00
C THR A 247 -4.58 18.55 5.76
N ASP A 248 -3.87 19.68 5.85
CA ASP A 248 -3.13 20.26 4.72
C ASP A 248 -1.87 19.46 4.36
N ALA A 249 -1.46 18.53 5.22
CA ALA A 249 -0.36 17.60 4.98
C ALA A 249 -0.82 16.25 4.45
N ALA A 250 -2.13 16.00 4.35
CA ALA A 250 -2.68 14.72 3.95
C ALA A 250 -2.30 14.36 2.49
N TYR A 251 -2.00 13.09 2.28
CA TYR A 251 -1.82 12.50 0.97
C TYR A 251 -3.18 12.29 0.30
N THR A 252 -3.27 12.64 -0.99
CA THR A 252 -4.53 12.60 -1.75
C THR A 252 -4.39 11.89 -3.10
N GLY A 253 -3.23 11.27 -3.36
CA GLY A 253 -2.97 10.56 -4.60
C GLY A 253 -3.54 9.13 -4.62
N PRO A 254 -3.05 8.28 -5.54
CA PRO A 254 -3.51 6.90 -5.68
C PRO A 254 -3.53 6.15 -4.36
N PHE A 255 -4.61 5.39 -4.13
CA PHE A 255 -4.84 4.57 -2.94
C PHE A 255 -5.16 5.34 -1.64
N ALA A 256 -5.32 6.67 -1.67
CA ALA A 256 -5.65 7.47 -0.48
C ALA A 256 -6.99 7.11 0.20
N GLY A 257 -7.82 6.25 -0.40
CA GLY A 257 -9.04 5.74 0.22
C GLY A 257 -8.82 4.58 1.21
N LEU A 258 -7.65 3.93 1.19
CA LEU A 258 -7.37 2.77 2.04
C LEU A 258 -7.06 3.18 3.49
N GLU A 259 -6.24 4.20 3.68
CA GLU A 259 -5.84 4.72 4.99
C GLU A 259 -5.55 6.23 4.88
N ASN A 260 -5.23 6.86 6.01
CA ASN A 260 -4.74 8.23 6.04
C ASN A 260 -3.22 8.25 6.08
N TRP A 261 -2.61 8.99 5.14
CA TRP A 261 -1.18 9.26 5.16
C TRP A 261 -0.91 10.76 5.14
N TRP A 262 0.25 11.15 5.67
CA TRP A 262 0.70 12.53 5.67
C TRP A 262 2.13 12.67 5.18
N TRP A 263 2.38 13.74 4.42
CA TRP A 263 3.71 14.09 3.95
C TRP A 263 4.58 14.58 5.11
N THR A 264 5.65 13.84 5.43
CA THR A 264 6.60 14.21 6.50
C THR A 264 7.10 15.66 6.38
N PRO A 265 7.49 16.18 5.20
CA PRO A 265 7.94 17.58 5.10
C PRO A 265 6.83 18.60 5.37
N SER A 266 5.57 18.26 5.11
CA SER A 266 4.44 19.12 5.41
C SER A 266 4.17 19.15 6.91
N ILE A 267 4.30 18.01 7.60
CA ILE A 267 4.28 17.94 9.07
C ILE A 267 5.40 18.78 9.69
N ASP A 268 6.62 18.70 9.14
CA ASP A 268 7.74 19.54 9.59
C ASP A 268 7.42 21.03 9.44
N ASN A 269 6.83 21.43 8.31
CA ASN A 269 6.43 22.82 8.08
C ASN A 269 5.37 23.30 9.08
N ILE A 270 4.39 22.45 9.40
CA ILE A 270 3.36 22.75 10.41
C ILE A 270 4.02 22.99 11.78
N SER A 271 4.91 22.10 12.23
CA SER A 271 5.66 22.28 13.48
C SER A 271 6.51 23.58 13.47
N ILE A 272 7.13 23.92 12.34
CA ILE A 272 7.91 25.16 12.20
C ILE A 272 7.03 26.41 12.29
N GLN A 273 5.80 26.37 11.75
CA GLN A 273 4.86 27.50 11.80
C GLN A 273 4.39 27.78 13.22
N GLU A 274 4.27 26.76 14.06
CA GLU A 274 3.93 26.89 15.48
C GLU A 274 5.08 27.35 16.36
N LYS A 275 6.28 27.55 15.80
CA LYS A 275 7.47 27.97 16.56
C LYS A 275 7.32 29.41 17.09
N ARG A 276 7.61 29.62 18.37
CA ARG A 276 7.69 30.97 18.97
C ARG A 276 9.01 31.66 18.61
N GLU A 277 9.05 33.00 18.73
CA GLU A 277 10.21 33.81 18.33
C GLU A 277 11.51 33.46 19.10
N ASP A 278 11.38 33.00 20.34
CA ASP A 278 12.49 32.64 21.23
C ASP A 278 12.95 31.17 21.10
N GLU A 279 12.28 30.37 20.27
CA GLU A 279 12.57 28.95 20.12
C GLU A 279 13.52 28.67 18.95
N SER A 280 14.42 27.71 19.14
CA SER A 280 15.37 27.29 18.10
C SER A 280 14.80 26.24 17.13
N LYS A 281 13.77 25.49 17.56
CA LYS A 281 13.11 24.41 16.82
C LYS A 281 11.60 24.50 17.03
N GLY A 282 10.83 23.97 16.07
CA GLY A 282 9.38 23.82 16.25
C GLY A 282 9.04 22.88 17.41
N PRO A 283 7.89 23.09 18.08
CA PRO A 283 7.39 22.19 19.12
C PRO A 283 7.11 20.79 18.57
N ILE A 284 7.23 19.80 19.44
CA ILE A 284 6.92 18.39 19.17
C ILE A 284 6.35 17.74 20.44
N GLY A 285 5.76 16.56 20.33
CA GLY A 285 5.14 15.89 21.46
C GLY A 285 3.88 16.60 21.95
N PRO A 286 3.46 16.35 23.19
CA PRO A 286 2.27 16.95 23.78
C PRO A 286 2.24 18.48 23.71
N GLU A 287 3.40 19.15 23.71
CA GLU A 287 3.51 20.61 23.58
C GLU A 287 2.94 21.14 22.26
N LEU A 288 3.13 20.40 21.16
CA LEU A 288 2.57 20.80 19.86
C LEU A 288 1.04 20.80 19.90
N PHE A 289 0.45 19.77 20.50
CA PHE A 289 -1.00 19.61 20.62
C PHE A 289 -1.62 20.62 21.58
N GLU A 290 -0.92 20.99 22.65
CA GLU A 290 -1.34 22.11 23.52
C GLU A 290 -1.46 23.42 22.72
N ARG A 291 -0.55 23.68 21.78
CA ARG A 291 -0.60 24.88 20.92
C ARG A 291 -1.75 24.86 19.93
N PHE A 292 -2.14 23.68 19.45
CA PHE A 292 -3.34 23.50 18.63
C PHE A 292 -4.65 23.59 19.42
N GLU A 293 -4.58 23.79 20.74
CA GLU A 293 -5.76 23.87 21.62
C GLU A 293 -6.63 22.60 21.58
N VAL A 294 -6.03 21.44 21.28
CA VAL A 294 -6.70 20.12 21.30
C VAL A 294 -6.58 19.45 22.69
N PRO A 295 -7.33 18.37 22.98
CA PRO A 295 -7.25 17.70 24.28
C PRO A 295 -5.83 17.24 24.64
N PRO A 296 -5.42 17.22 25.92
CA PRO A 296 -4.09 16.74 26.30
C PRO A 296 -3.83 15.31 25.82
N ILE A 297 -2.64 15.07 25.28
CA ILE A 297 -2.21 13.77 24.76
C ILE A 297 -0.94 13.30 25.49
N GLY A 298 -0.80 11.98 25.67
CA GLY A 298 0.39 11.35 26.24
C GLY A 298 1.61 11.40 25.32
N GLU A 299 2.77 11.02 25.85
CA GLU A 299 3.98 10.79 25.04
C GLU A 299 3.98 9.37 24.47
N ALA A 300 4.68 9.16 23.36
CA ALA A 300 4.82 7.84 22.76
C ALA A 300 5.61 6.88 23.67
N GLU A 301 5.06 5.68 23.89
CA GLU A 301 5.75 4.58 24.58
C GLU A 301 6.42 3.63 23.59
N CYS A 302 7.61 3.12 23.94
CA CYS A 302 8.30 2.13 23.11
C CYS A 302 7.74 0.73 23.36
N HIS A 303 7.33 0.06 22.29
CA HIS A 303 6.73 -1.27 22.32
C HIS A 303 7.76 -2.38 22.07
N SER A 304 8.95 -2.28 22.67
CA SER A 304 9.89 -3.40 22.76
C SER A 304 9.90 -3.96 24.17
N GLU A 305 9.95 -5.27 24.32
CA GLU A 305 10.11 -5.96 25.61
C GLU A 305 11.43 -5.60 26.31
N LEU A 306 12.41 -5.12 25.56
CA LEU A 306 13.70 -4.64 26.07
C LEU A 306 13.64 -3.22 26.63
N ALA A 307 12.55 -2.48 26.40
CA ALA A 307 12.39 -1.07 26.73
C ALA A 307 12.16 -0.81 28.22
N ASN A 308 13.12 -1.17 29.07
CA ASN A 308 13.14 -0.70 30.46
C ASN A 308 13.69 0.75 30.49
N SER A 309 12.80 1.74 30.34
CA SER A 309 13.10 3.18 30.26
C SER A 309 14.03 3.56 29.09
N CYS A 310 13.46 3.67 27.90
CA CYS A 310 14.17 4.17 26.72
C CYS A 310 13.82 5.63 26.41
N GLY A 311 14.54 6.20 25.45
CA GLY A 311 14.24 7.51 24.91
C GLY A 311 12.90 7.55 24.13
N PRO A 312 12.61 8.67 23.45
CA PRO A 312 11.35 8.87 22.74
C PRO A 312 11.14 7.84 21.63
N ALA A 313 9.96 7.23 21.57
CA ALA A 313 9.60 6.17 20.62
C ALA A 313 9.16 6.77 19.26
N ARG A 314 10.14 7.25 18.48
CA ARG A 314 9.90 8.04 17.25
C ARG A 314 9.94 7.27 15.93
N TYR A 315 9.98 5.95 15.99
CA TYR A 315 10.02 5.10 14.82
C TYR A 315 8.85 4.14 14.82
N TYR A 316 8.46 3.71 13.64
CA TYR A 316 7.41 2.73 13.42
C TYR A 316 8.03 1.34 13.28
N CYS A 317 7.61 0.38 14.11
CA CYS A 317 7.98 -1.02 13.93
C CYS A 317 7.06 -1.65 12.90
N ILE A 318 7.59 -2.07 11.75
CA ILE A 318 6.79 -2.67 10.67
C ILE A 318 6.19 -4.03 11.02
N ILE A 319 6.77 -4.75 11.98
CA ILE A 319 6.29 -6.08 12.39
C ILE A 319 5.19 -5.97 13.45
N LYS A 320 5.38 -5.06 14.42
CA LYS A 320 4.40 -4.86 15.50
C LYS A 320 3.31 -3.86 15.14
N GLU A 321 3.54 -3.06 14.11
CA GLU A 321 2.72 -1.89 13.75
C GLU A 321 2.56 -0.91 14.92
N ARG A 322 3.65 -0.70 15.66
CA ARG A 322 3.67 0.09 16.92
C ARG A 322 4.92 0.97 17.02
N PRO A 323 4.87 2.05 17.83
CA PRO A 323 6.03 2.90 18.08
C PRO A 323 7.18 2.16 18.78
N VAL A 324 8.41 2.39 18.32
CA VAL A 324 9.65 1.89 18.92
C VAL A 324 10.72 2.99 18.99
N CYS A 325 11.61 2.89 19.98
CA CYS A 325 12.75 3.81 20.12
C CYS A 325 13.94 3.36 19.27
N GLU A 326 14.86 4.29 19.01
CA GLU A 326 16.06 4.01 18.19
C GLU A 326 16.97 2.96 18.83
N GLU A 327 17.07 2.96 20.17
CA GLU A 327 17.99 2.12 20.93
C GLU A 327 17.62 0.64 20.99
N HIS A 328 16.35 0.30 20.73
CA HIS A 328 15.83 -1.08 20.82
C HIS A 328 15.19 -1.52 19.50
N SER A 329 15.64 -0.93 18.40
CA SER A 329 15.19 -1.29 17.07
C SER A 329 16.31 -1.14 16.06
N VAL A 330 16.21 -1.88 14.97
CA VAL A 330 17.17 -1.90 13.86
C VAL A 330 16.48 -1.53 12.56
N SER A 331 17.25 -1.07 11.59
CA SER A 331 16.80 -0.87 10.20
C SER A 331 17.54 -1.88 9.32
N PRO A 332 17.07 -3.13 9.22
CA PRO A 332 17.80 -4.17 8.52
C PRO A 332 17.83 -3.92 7.01
N ASP A 333 19.03 -3.97 6.44
CA ASP A 333 19.25 -3.87 4.99
C ASP A 333 18.49 -5.00 4.27
N GLY A 334 17.70 -4.63 3.26
CA GLY A 334 16.98 -5.57 2.41
C GLY A 334 15.56 -5.93 2.87
N TRP A 335 15.15 -5.53 4.09
CA TRP A 335 13.76 -5.69 4.55
C TRP A 335 12.98 -4.37 4.43
N ILE A 336 13.68 -3.26 4.64
CA ILE A 336 13.10 -1.92 4.62
C ILE A 336 13.66 -1.18 3.41
N PRO A 337 12.80 -0.58 2.56
CA PRO A 337 13.26 0.27 1.46
C PRO A 337 14.13 1.42 1.96
N LYS A 338 15.16 1.81 1.20
CA LYS A 338 16.12 2.85 1.62
C LYS A 338 15.48 4.20 1.94
N GLY A 339 14.35 4.53 1.30
CA GLY A 339 13.60 5.76 1.53
C GLY A 339 12.74 5.77 2.79
N ALA A 340 12.48 4.60 3.40
CA ALA A 340 11.61 4.42 4.55
C ALA A 340 12.31 4.75 5.89
N THR A 341 12.80 5.99 5.98
CA THR A 341 13.63 6.48 7.10
C THR A 341 12.96 6.47 8.48
N ARG A 342 11.65 6.18 8.57
CA ARG A 342 10.88 6.08 9.82
C ARG A 342 10.46 4.66 10.17
N SER A 343 10.72 3.71 9.29
CA SER A 343 10.45 2.30 9.50
C SER A 343 11.65 1.63 10.17
N ARG A 344 11.38 0.77 11.15
CA ARG A 344 12.36 -0.07 11.85
C ARG A 344 11.73 -1.42 12.19
N VAL A 345 12.53 -2.35 12.69
CA VAL A 345 12.07 -3.60 13.32
C VAL A 345 12.60 -3.59 14.75
N SER A 346 11.79 -4.00 15.72
CA SER A 346 12.27 -4.15 17.09
C SER A 346 13.43 -5.16 17.15
N GLU A 347 14.37 -5.03 18.09
CA GLU A 347 15.52 -5.95 18.16
C GLU A 347 15.09 -7.40 18.41
N GLU A 348 14.07 -7.60 19.24
CA GLU A 348 13.51 -8.93 19.56
C GLU A 348 12.86 -9.60 18.33
N ASP A 349 12.02 -8.89 17.57
CA ASP A 349 11.38 -9.44 16.38
C ASP A 349 12.42 -9.70 15.30
N TYR A 350 13.40 -8.80 15.15
CA TYR A 350 14.49 -9.00 14.20
C TYR A 350 15.31 -10.25 14.54
N ASP A 351 15.70 -10.45 15.80
CA ASP A 351 16.45 -11.64 16.21
C ASP A 351 15.64 -12.94 16.01
N GLN A 352 14.33 -12.88 16.19
CA GLN A 352 13.42 -14.02 15.96
C GLN A 352 13.24 -14.34 14.47
N LEU A 353 13.10 -13.33 13.62
CA LEU A 353 12.73 -13.46 12.21
C LEU A 353 13.94 -13.57 11.28
N LYS A 354 15.08 -13.00 11.65
CA LYS A 354 16.32 -13.01 10.85
C LYS A 354 16.74 -14.37 10.28
N PRO A 355 16.57 -15.51 11.00
CA PRO A 355 16.89 -16.83 10.44
C PRO A 355 16.08 -17.21 9.19
N TRP A 356 14.90 -16.61 8.99
CA TRP A 356 13.94 -16.98 7.96
C TRP A 356 14.05 -16.12 6.69
N VAL A 357 14.48 -14.86 6.82
CA VAL A 357 14.53 -13.88 5.70
C VAL A 357 15.91 -13.81 5.02
N MET A 358 16.94 -14.47 5.54
CA MET A 358 18.29 -14.51 4.94
C MET A 358 18.61 -15.81 4.19
N MET A 359 17.60 -16.61 3.84
CA MET A 359 17.71 -17.75 2.92
C MET A 359 17.33 -17.34 1.50
#